data_AF-A0A521Q840-F1
#
_entry.id   AF-A0A521Q840-F1
#
_cell.length_a   1.000
_cell.length_b   1.000
_cell.length_c   1.000
_cell.angle_alpha   90.00
_cell.angle_beta   90.00
_cell.angle_gamma   90.00
#
_symmetry.space_group_name_H-M   'P 1'
#
loop_
_entity.id
_entity.type
_entity.pdbx_description
1 polymer ?
#
loop_
_entity_poly.entity_id
_entity_poly.type
_entity_poly.pdbx_seq_one_letter_code
_entity_poly.pdbx_strand_id
1 'polypeptide(L)'
;MYSAVDWMLKRYLSLLLISRTLRSGRMIGKLEKRGDPMMTECYFCKGRVVQKVIKVDFRWGRKLKVIEKVPAGVCQQCGERYFQSAVYKAMENLARSRAKPSARLTVDVVRFKRAV
;
A
#
# COMPACT_ATOMS: atom_id res chain seq x y z
N MET A 1 -23.91 -52.39 22.79
CA MET A 1 -25.00 -51.78 21.99
C MET A 1 -25.30 -50.41 22.59
N TYR A 2 -25.13 -49.36 21.79
CA TYR A 2 -25.26 -47.92 22.11
C TYR A 2 -24.22 -47.34 23.08
N SER A 3 -23.58 -46.20 22.81
CA SER A 3 -23.73 -45.29 21.67
C SER A 3 -22.50 -44.40 21.54
N ALA A 4 -22.19 -44.03 20.30
CA ALA A 4 -21.03 -43.30 19.79
C ALA A 4 -20.83 -41.86 20.29
N VAL A 5 -21.41 -41.49 21.44
CA VAL A 5 -21.30 -40.14 22.04
C VAL A 5 -20.23 -40.05 23.13
N ASP A 6 -19.78 -41.17 23.71
CA ASP A 6 -18.79 -41.13 24.82
C ASP A 6 -17.33 -41.01 24.34
N TRP A 7 -17.08 -41.23 23.05
CA TRP A 7 -15.73 -41.14 22.45
C TRP A 7 -15.30 -39.70 22.10
N MET A 8 -16.24 -38.73 22.12
CA MET A 8 -15.97 -37.37 21.67
C MET A 8 -15.52 -36.42 22.79
N LEU A 9 -15.86 -36.68 24.06
CA LEU A 9 -15.44 -35.80 25.17
C LEU A 9 -14.08 -36.19 25.81
N LYS A 10 -13.70 -37.46 25.82
CA LYS A 10 -12.40 -37.88 26.41
C LYS A 10 -11.19 -37.53 25.54
N ARG A 11 -11.40 -37.14 24.27
CA ARG A 11 -10.35 -36.57 23.41
C ARG A 11 -10.20 -35.05 23.56
N TYR A 12 -11.07 -34.39 24.33
CA TYR A 12 -11.01 -32.94 24.56
C TYR A 12 -10.15 -32.54 25.78
N LEU A 13 -9.83 -33.47 26.69
CA LEU A 13 -9.05 -33.18 27.91
C LEU A 13 -7.60 -33.69 27.92
N SER A 14 -7.09 -34.28 26.82
CA SER A 14 -5.71 -34.81 26.74
C SER A 14 -4.77 -34.02 25.81
N LEU A 15 -5.13 -32.79 25.42
CA LEU A 15 -4.25 -31.88 24.65
C LEU A 15 -3.74 -30.68 25.48
N LEU A 16 -4.00 -30.68 26.79
CA LEU A 16 -3.57 -29.60 27.70
C LEU A 16 -2.15 -29.76 28.25
N LEU A 17 -1.40 -30.82 27.88
CA LEU A 17 -0.08 -31.11 28.47
C LEU A 17 0.99 -31.57 27.45
N ILE A 18 0.92 -31.17 26.18
CA ILE A 18 2.01 -31.37 25.22
C ILE A 18 2.28 -30.06 24.48
N SER A 19 3.39 -29.40 24.85
CA SER A 19 4.11 -28.28 24.17
C SER A 19 4.55 -27.13 25.09
N ARG A 20 4.55 -27.31 26.42
CA ARG A 20 5.36 -26.49 27.33
C ARG A 20 6.83 -26.90 27.18
N THR A 21 7.51 -26.38 26.16
CA THR A 21 8.96 -26.08 26.06
C THR A 21 9.34 -25.97 24.58
N LEU A 22 10.19 -24.99 24.24
CA LEU A 22 10.73 -24.63 22.91
C LEU A 22 9.96 -23.60 22.06
N ARG A 23 10.20 -22.31 22.40
CA ARG A 23 10.84 -21.31 21.51
C ARG A 23 10.68 -19.93 22.16
N SER A 24 11.63 -19.48 22.98
CA SER A 24 12.78 -18.69 22.51
C SER A 24 12.48 -17.89 21.23
N GLY A 25 12.19 -16.61 21.42
CA GLY A 25 11.93 -15.66 20.35
C GLY A 25 11.86 -14.25 20.90
N ARG A 26 12.94 -13.81 21.55
CA ARG A 26 13.25 -12.39 21.78
C ARG A 26 12.98 -11.66 20.46
N MET A 27 11.95 -10.83 20.37
CA MET A 27 11.67 -10.02 19.17
C MET A 27 12.81 -9.02 19.01
N ILE A 28 13.85 -9.46 18.31
CA ILE A 28 14.96 -8.68 17.82
C ILE A 28 14.41 -7.60 16.91
N GLY A 29 14.61 -6.34 17.34
CA GLY A 29 14.82 -5.18 16.48
C GLY A 29 13.75 -4.90 15.45
N LYS A 30 12.90 -3.92 15.74
CA LYS A 30 12.24 -3.10 14.73
C LYS A 30 13.35 -2.49 13.85
N LEU A 31 13.73 -3.18 12.77
CA LEU A 31 14.60 -2.63 11.74
C LEU A 31 13.81 -1.51 11.07
N GLU A 32 14.01 -0.29 11.57
CA GLU A 32 13.69 0.94 10.83
C GLU A 32 14.41 0.82 9.49
N LYS A 33 13.64 0.48 8.46
CA LYS A 33 14.14 0.34 7.10
C LYS A 33 14.66 1.71 6.68
N ARG A 34 16.00 1.82 6.58
CA ARG A 34 16.68 2.89 5.85
C ARG A 34 15.93 3.04 4.52
N GLY A 35 15.31 4.20 4.31
CA GLY A 35 14.47 4.45 3.14
C GLY A 35 15.25 4.12 1.87
N ASP A 36 14.66 3.30 1.00
CA ASP A 36 15.31 2.90 -0.26
C ASP A 36 15.76 4.16 -1.03
N PRO A 37 17.02 4.22 -1.48
CA PRO A 37 17.54 5.40 -2.16
C PRO A 37 16.69 5.65 -3.41
N MET A 38 16.11 6.86 -3.52
CA MET A 38 15.31 7.19 -4.69
C MET A 38 16.20 7.36 -5.92
N MET A 39 15.69 6.89 -7.06
CA MET A 39 16.38 6.97 -8.35
C MET A 39 16.78 8.41 -8.67
N THR A 40 18.04 8.60 -9.04
CA THR A 40 18.62 9.88 -9.46
C THR A 40 18.52 10.12 -10.96
N GLU A 41 18.28 9.06 -11.73
CA GLU A 41 18.17 9.06 -13.18
C GLU A 41 16.86 8.39 -13.63
N CYS A 42 16.23 8.95 -14.66
CA CYS A 42 14.99 8.45 -15.22
C CYS A 42 15.26 7.19 -16.05
N TYR A 43 14.50 6.13 -15.77
CA TYR A 43 14.60 4.88 -16.51
C TYR A 43 14.33 5.06 -18.02
N PHE A 44 13.38 5.91 -18.39
CA PHE A 44 12.91 6.10 -19.77
C PHE A 44 13.79 7.03 -20.61
N CYS A 45 14.04 8.25 -20.14
CA CYS A 45 14.74 9.27 -20.92
C CYS A 45 16.17 9.56 -20.45
N LYS A 46 16.66 8.87 -19.40
CA LYS A 46 17.98 9.11 -18.77
C LYS A 46 18.18 10.52 -18.21
N GLY A 47 17.08 11.27 -18.08
CA GLY A 47 17.08 12.60 -17.50
C GLY A 47 17.24 12.59 -15.98
N ARG A 48 17.70 13.72 -15.43
CA ARG A 48 17.83 13.92 -13.98
C ARG A 48 16.47 13.83 -13.28
N VAL A 49 16.41 13.02 -12.23
CA VAL A 49 15.24 12.91 -11.34
C VAL A 49 15.50 13.70 -10.06
N VAL A 50 14.53 14.53 -9.68
CA VAL A 50 14.62 15.39 -8.49
C VAL A 50 13.49 15.10 -7.53
N GLN A 51 13.78 15.15 -6.23
CA GLN A 51 12.78 14.95 -5.19
C GLN A 51 11.87 16.16 -5.05
N LYS A 52 10.57 15.94 -5.15
CA LYS A 52 9.54 16.98 -5.07
C LYS A 52 8.33 16.48 -4.30
N VAL A 53 7.61 17.42 -3.70
CA VAL A 53 6.30 17.18 -3.11
C VAL A 53 5.26 17.64 -4.13
N ILE A 54 4.43 16.72 -4.60
CA ILE A 54 3.52 16.95 -5.73
C ILE A 54 2.06 16.60 -5.38
N LYS A 55 1.16 17.01 -6.27
CA LYS A 55 -0.25 16.62 -6.29
C LYS A 55 -0.43 15.52 -7.32
N VAL A 56 -1.07 14.41 -6.94
CA VAL A 56 -1.22 13.21 -7.76
C VAL A 56 -2.71 12.92 -7.99
N ASP A 57 -3.08 12.82 -9.26
CA ASP A 57 -4.34 12.31 -9.75
C ASP A 57 -4.34 10.78 -9.71
N PHE A 58 -4.78 10.21 -8.59
CA PHE A 58 -4.72 8.78 -8.34
C PHE A 58 -6.05 8.10 -8.70
N ARG A 59 -6.02 7.26 -9.74
CA ARG A 59 -7.19 6.54 -10.22
C ARG A 59 -7.20 5.12 -9.67
N TRP A 60 -8.23 4.79 -8.89
CA TRP A 60 -8.42 3.46 -8.31
C TRP A 60 -9.73 2.85 -8.79
N GLY A 61 -9.64 1.96 -9.78
CA GLY A 61 -10.79 1.42 -10.49
C GLY A 61 -11.60 2.54 -11.16
N ARG A 62 -12.88 2.68 -10.77
CA ARG A 62 -13.79 3.71 -11.28
C ARG A 62 -13.73 5.04 -10.50
N LYS A 63 -12.92 5.13 -9.44
CA LYS A 63 -12.83 6.32 -8.59
C LYS A 63 -11.57 7.10 -8.90
N LEU A 64 -11.70 8.42 -9.07
CA LEU A 64 -10.58 9.35 -9.13
C LEU A 64 -10.44 10.05 -7.77
N LYS A 65 -9.25 9.98 -7.17
CA LYS A 65 -8.90 10.77 -6.00
C LYS A 65 -7.70 11.64 -6.32
N VAL A 66 -7.73 12.87 -5.83
CA VAL A 66 -6.58 13.76 -5.94
C VAL A 66 -5.90 13.80 -4.58
N ILE A 67 -4.66 13.29 -4.53
CA ILE A 67 -3.86 13.19 -3.30
C ILE A 67 -2.81 14.30 -3.34
N GLU A 68 -2.82 15.15 -2.31
CA GLU A 68 -1.89 16.26 -2.18
C GLU A 68 -0.71 15.90 -1.29
N LYS A 69 0.38 16.66 -1.43
CA LYS A 69 1.59 16.56 -0.61
C LYS A 69 2.26 15.17 -0.68
N VAL A 70 2.30 14.57 -1.87
CA VAL A 70 2.93 13.27 -2.10
C VAL A 70 4.42 13.45 -2.42
N PRO A 71 5.35 12.88 -1.63
CA PRO A 71 6.77 12.89 -1.98
C PRO A 71 7.03 11.95 -3.17
N ALA A 72 7.70 12.46 -4.20
CA ALA A 72 8.02 11.71 -5.42
C ALA A 72 9.31 12.21 -6.07
N GLY A 73 10.04 11.30 -6.71
CA GLY A 73 11.07 11.65 -7.67
C GLY A 73 10.42 12.03 -9.00
N VAL A 74 10.66 13.23 -9.50
CA VAL A 74 10.12 13.69 -10.78
C VAL A 74 11.26 13.93 -11.76
N CYS A 75 11.18 13.31 -12.95
CA CYS A 75 12.12 13.60 -14.02
C CYS A 75 11.92 15.03 -14.53
N GLN A 76 12.99 15.81 -14.60
CA GLN A 76 12.91 17.21 -15.06
C GLN A 76 12.72 17.35 -16.58
N GLN A 77 12.92 16.28 -17.35
CA GLN A 77 12.81 16.29 -18.81
C GLN A 77 11.46 15.76 -19.31
N CYS A 78 11.09 14.52 -18.94
CA CYS A 78 9.85 13.89 -19.43
C CYS A 78 8.67 13.96 -18.45
N GLY A 79 8.90 14.33 -17.19
CA GLY A 79 7.86 14.42 -16.16
C GLY A 79 7.47 13.10 -15.49
N GLU A 80 8.17 12.00 -15.77
CA GLU A 80 7.94 10.70 -15.13
C GLU A 80 8.04 10.79 -13.60
N ARG A 81 7.16 10.07 -12.89
CA ARG A 81 7.01 10.16 -11.43
C ARG A 81 7.36 8.82 -10.78
N TYR A 82 8.36 8.84 -9.92
CA TYR A 82 8.83 7.70 -9.15
C TYR A 82 8.38 7.80 -7.69
N PHE A 83 7.72 6.75 -7.20
CA PHE A 83 7.25 6.68 -5.82
C PHE A 83 7.96 5.53 -5.10
N GLN A 84 8.43 5.78 -3.87
CA GLN A 84 8.89 4.70 -3.00
C GLN A 84 7.72 3.76 -2.68
N SER A 85 8.05 2.48 -2.45
CA SER A 85 7.07 1.44 -2.12
C SER A 85 6.16 1.82 -0.93
N ALA A 86 6.73 2.42 0.11
CA ALA A 86 5.99 2.91 1.28
C ALA A 86 5.01 4.04 0.92
N VAL A 87 5.43 4.98 0.08
CA VAL A 87 4.59 6.11 -0.37
C VAL A 87 3.45 5.60 -1.25
N TYR A 88 3.76 4.69 -2.19
CA TYR A 88 2.75 4.12 -3.07
C TYR A 88 1.68 3.34 -2.26
N LYS A 89 2.10 2.52 -1.29
CA LYS A 89 1.17 1.81 -0.40
C LYS A 89 0.31 2.77 0.44
N ALA A 90 0.88 3.90 0.88
CA ALA A 90 0.12 4.93 1.58
C ALA A 90 -0.93 5.58 0.66
N MET A 91 -0.58 5.86 -0.60
CA MET A 91 -1.51 6.37 -1.61
C MET A 91 -2.67 5.40 -1.88
N GLU A 92 -2.40 4.09 -1.99
CA GLU A 92 -3.45 3.08 -2.14
C GLU A 92 -4.41 3.05 -0.95
N ASN A 93 -3.87 3.12 0.27
CA ASN A 93 -4.69 3.16 1.49
C ASN A 93 -5.57 4.42 1.52
N LEU A 94 -5.04 5.57 1.13
CA LEU A 94 -5.80 6.81 0.99
C LEU A 94 -6.87 6.69 -0.10
N ALA A 95 -6.56 6.04 -1.22
CA ALA A 95 -7.49 5.79 -2.31
C ALA A 95 -8.67 4.90 -1.88
N ARG A 96 -8.42 3.89 -1.06
CA ARG A 96 -9.44 2.97 -0.54
C ARG A 96 -10.23 3.54 0.64
N SER A 97 -9.63 4.45 1.41
CA SER A 97 -10.27 5.06 2.58
C SER A 97 -11.58 5.75 2.23
N ARG A 98 -12.56 5.66 3.13
CA ARG A 98 -13.83 6.41 3.08
C ARG A 98 -13.82 7.66 3.95
N ALA A 99 -12.65 8.05 4.47
CA ALA A 99 -12.49 9.27 5.26
C ALA A 99 -12.97 10.50 4.48
N LYS A 100 -13.50 11.49 5.21
CA LYS A 100 -13.95 12.76 4.65
C LYS A 100 -12.75 13.46 4.00
N PRO A 101 -12.84 13.85 2.72
CA PRO A 101 -11.73 14.53 2.05
C PRO A 101 -11.60 15.96 2.57
N SER A 102 -10.38 16.52 2.48
CA SER A 102 -10.09 17.91 2.82
C SER A 102 -10.79 18.90 1.88
N ALA A 103 -10.94 18.54 0.61
CA ALA A 103 -11.65 19.31 -0.42
C ALA A 103 -12.33 18.38 -1.43
N ARG A 104 -13.34 18.89 -2.14
CA ARG A 104 -13.96 18.21 -3.29
C ARG A 104 -13.74 19.06 -4.54
N LEU A 105 -13.45 18.40 -5.65
CA LEU A 105 -13.34 19.00 -6.97
C LEU A 105 -14.45 18.42 -7.84
N THR A 106 -15.20 19.28 -8.51
CA THR A 106 -16.14 18.86 -9.56
C THR A 106 -15.33 18.71 -10.84
N VAL A 107 -15.42 17.55 -11.50
CA VAL A 107 -14.66 17.23 -12.72
C VAL A 107 -15.63 16.84 -13.81
N ASP A 108 -15.68 17.66 -14.86
CA ASP A 108 -16.51 17.37 -16.03
C ASP A 108 -15.83 16.33 -16.93
N VAL A 109 -16.62 15.37 -17.41
CA VAL A 109 -16.16 14.35 -18.35
C VAL A 109 -16.75 14.64 -19.72
N VAL A 110 -15.92 15.18 -20.62
CA VAL A 110 -16.30 15.49 -21.99
C VAL A 110 -15.89 14.36 -22.95
N ARG A 111 -16.67 14.16 -24.02
CA ARG A 111 -16.37 13.19 -25.08
C ARG A 111 -15.71 13.90 -26.26
N PHE A 112 -14.56 13.40 -26.71
CA PHE A 112 -13.90 13.89 -27.91
C PHE A 112 -14.71 13.51 -29.16
N LYS A 113 -15.04 14.49 -30.02
CA LYS A 113 -15.93 14.30 -31.19
C LYS A 113 -15.22 14.23 -32.54
N ARG A 114 -13.87 14.31 -32.57
CA ARG A 114 -12.94 14.35 -33.73
C ARG A 114 -12.28 15.73 -33.87
N ALA A 115 -10.99 15.73 -34.23
CA ALA A 115 -10.28 16.93 -34.66
C ALA A 115 -10.69 17.22 -36.10
N VAL A 116 -11.22 18.42 -36.35
CA VAL A 116 -11.47 18.92 -37.70
C VAL A 116 -10.17 19.46 -38.26
#